data_AF-E9IEZ0-F1
#
_entry.id   AF-E9IEZ0-F1
#
_cell.length_a   1.000
_cell.length_b   1.000
_cell.length_c   1.000
_cell.angle_alpha   90.00
_cell.angle_beta   90.00
_cell.angle_gamma   90.00
#
_symmetry.space_group_name_H-M   'P 1'
#
loop_
_entity.id
_entity.type
_entity.pdbx_description
1 polymer ?
#
loop_
_entity_poly.entity_id
_entity_poly.type
_entity_poly.pdbx_seq_one_letter_code
_entity_poly.pdbx_strand_id
1 'polypeptide(L)'
;MHIVHRNMAYPNISYALQNKDGVVVVASFFQLQDEDNELLRSFINKLPDVQWANTELSVNLSLALASLIPTNTDIFYTYKGSLTTPPCSEVVTWIIFAIPVPISFHQVHYL
;
A
#
# COMPACT_ATOMS: atom_id res chain seq x y z
N MET A 1 2.91 1.32 -3.78
CA MET A 1 1.98 1.34 -2.62
C MET A 1 2.16 0.06 -1.82
N HIS A 2 2.13 0.12 -0.49
CA HIS A 2 2.28 -1.03 0.41
C HIS A 2 1.05 -1.19 1.30
N ILE A 3 0.47 -2.40 1.33
CA ILE A 3 -0.60 -2.81 2.27
C ILE A 3 0.04 -3.76 3.30
N VAL A 4 0.11 -3.31 4.54
CA VAL A 4 0.83 -4.00 5.62
C VAL A 4 -0.12 -4.88 6.41
N HIS A 5 0.17 -6.19 6.46
CA HIS A 5 -0.59 -7.18 7.20
C HIS A 5 0.23 -7.73 8.35
N ARG A 6 -0.45 -7.99 9.46
CA ARG A 6 0.12 -8.58 10.67
C ARG A 6 -0.31 -10.03 10.78
N ASN A 7 0.64 -10.92 11.05
CA ASN A 7 0.34 -12.30 11.39
C ASN A 7 -0.46 -12.36 12.71
N MET A 8 -1.64 -12.97 12.66
CA MET A 8 -2.58 -13.05 13.78
C MET A 8 -2.12 -14.01 14.89
N ALA A 9 -1.08 -14.81 14.67
CA ALA A 9 -0.45 -15.61 15.72
C ALA A 9 0.17 -14.75 16.83
N TYR A 10 0.49 -13.49 16.52
CA TYR A 10 0.98 -12.51 17.49
C TYR A 10 -0.18 -11.66 18.03
N PRO A 11 -0.07 -11.01 19.20
CA PRO A 11 -1.15 -10.19 19.76
C PRO A 11 -1.20 -8.77 19.17
N ASN A 12 -0.07 -8.18 18.78
CA ASN A 12 -0.01 -6.86 18.15
C ASN A 12 1.21 -6.73 17.23
N ILE A 13 1.34 -5.59 16.54
CA ILE A 13 2.40 -5.36 15.55
C ILE A 13 3.80 -5.36 16.18
N SER A 14 3.93 -4.90 17.42
CA SER A 14 5.23 -4.86 18.12
C SER A 14 5.80 -6.26 18.36
N TYR A 15 4.97 -7.23 18.75
CA TYR A 15 5.39 -8.64 18.87
C TYR A 15 5.66 -9.26 17.50
N ALA A 16 4.85 -8.96 16.50
CA ALA A 16 5.05 -9.46 15.14
C ALA A 16 6.41 -9.01 14.57
N LEU A 17 6.79 -7.74 14.77
CA LEU A 17 8.06 -7.18 14.29
C LEU A 17 9.32 -7.78 14.93
N GLN A 18 9.16 -8.67 15.92
CA GLN A 18 10.27 -9.41 16.54
C GLN A 18 10.45 -10.81 15.94
N ASN A 19 9.59 -11.22 14.99
CA ASN A 19 9.54 -12.57 14.43
C ASN A 19 9.63 -12.53 12.91
N LYS A 20 10.33 -13.50 12.30
CA LYS A 20 10.64 -13.51 10.85
C LYS A 20 9.41 -13.65 9.93
N ASP A 21 8.28 -14.10 10.47
CA ASP A 21 7.00 -14.31 9.81
C ASP A 21 5.91 -13.37 10.37
N GLY A 22 6.31 -12.29 11.04
CA GLY A 22 5.38 -11.38 11.70
C GLY A 22 4.56 -10.52 10.75
N VAL A 23 5.13 -10.13 9.61
CA VAL A 23 4.52 -9.17 8.70
C VAL A 23 4.53 -9.69 7.27
N VAL A 24 3.41 -9.46 6.57
CA VAL A 24 3.31 -9.60 5.12
C VAL A 24 3.04 -8.23 4.53
N VAL A 25 3.82 -7.82 3.53
CA VAL A 25 3.55 -6.60 2.77
C VAL A 25 3.12 -6.97 1.37
N VAL A 26 1.90 -6.55 1.00
CA VAL A 26 1.40 -6.64 -0.37
C VAL A 26 1.69 -5.32 -1.07
N ALA A 27 2.36 -5.37 -2.20
CA ALA A 27 2.84 -4.21 -2.92
C ALA A 27 2.32 -4.18 -4.36
N SER A 28 1.88 -2.98 -4.76
CA SER A 28 1.50 -2.66 -6.14
C SER A 28 2.32 -1.47 -6.61
N PHE A 29 2.83 -1.54 -7.83
CA PHE A 29 3.37 -0.39 -8.54
C PHE A 29 2.24 0.44 -9.14
N PHE A 30 2.49 1.74 -9.34
CA PHE A 30 1.65 2.60 -10.15
C PHE A 30 2.33 2.84 -11.50
N GLN A 31 1.55 2.83 -12.58
CA GLN A 31 2.03 3.12 -13.93
C GLN A 31 1.22 4.27 -14.53
N LEU A 32 1.93 5.28 -15.06
CA LEU A 32 1.29 6.42 -15.71
C LEU A 32 0.44 5.97 -16.92
N GLN A 33 -0.73 6.57 -17.03
CA GLN A 33 -1.69 6.44 -18.13
C GLN A 33 -2.27 7.82 -18.47
N ASP A 34 -2.98 7.91 -19.60
CA ASP A 34 -3.60 9.16 -20.04
C ASP A 34 -4.84 9.51 -19.21
N GLU A 35 -5.65 8.52 -18.85
CA GLU A 35 -6.93 8.70 -18.13
C GLU A 35 -6.80 8.53 -16.61
N ASP A 36 -7.61 9.28 -15.88
CA ASP A 36 -7.77 9.14 -14.44
C ASP A 36 -8.29 7.75 -14.06
N ASN A 37 -7.67 7.14 -13.06
CA ASN A 37 -8.20 5.94 -12.45
C ASN A 37 -9.32 6.33 -11.47
N GLU A 38 -10.58 6.17 -11.89
CA GLU A 38 -11.77 6.48 -11.09
C GLU A 38 -11.80 5.73 -9.75
N LEU A 39 -11.17 4.56 -9.66
CA LEU A 39 -11.11 3.79 -8.42
C LEU A 39 -10.25 4.47 -7.34
N LEU A 40 -9.27 5.28 -7.75
CA LEU A 40 -8.40 6.05 -6.84
C LEU A 40 -8.98 7.43 -6.49
N ARG A 41 -9.99 7.90 -7.24
CA ARG A 41 -10.51 9.27 -7.15
C ARG A 41 -10.97 9.65 -5.74
N SER A 42 -11.67 8.75 -5.05
CA SER A 42 -12.17 9.02 -3.70
C SER A 42 -11.02 9.31 -2.74
N PHE A 43 -9.93 8.54 -2.83
CA PHE A 43 -8.74 8.69 -2.00
C PHE A 43 -7.90 9.91 -2.39
N ILE A 44 -7.58 10.07 -3.68
CA ILE A 44 -6.70 11.15 -4.17
C ILE A 44 -7.27 12.53 -3.88
N ASN A 45 -8.59 12.71 -4.01
CA ASN A 45 -9.26 13.99 -3.75
C ASN A 45 -9.16 14.46 -2.28
N LYS A 46 -8.70 13.61 -1.37
CA LYS A 46 -8.50 13.94 0.05
C LYS A 46 -7.06 14.30 0.40
N LEU A 47 -6.09 13.99 -0.46
CA LEU A 47 -4.69 14.31 -0.23
C LEU A 47 -4.43 15.82 -0.09
N PRO A 48 -5.10 16.73 -0.83
CA PRO A 48 -4.96 18.17 -0.63
C PRO A 48 -5.34 18.66 0.77
N ASP A 49 -6.15 17.91 1.51
CA ASP A 49 -6.58 18.30 2.86
C ASP A 49 -5.55 17.92 3.94
N VAL A 50 -4.50 17.15 3.59
CA VAL A 50 -3.46 16.64 4.51
C VAL A 50 -2.04 16.91 4.00
N GLN A 51 -1.84 18.03 3.30
CA GLN A 51 -0.54 18.40 2.70
C GLN A 51 0.60 18.65 3.70
N TRP A 52 0.25 18.99 4.95
CA TRP A 52 1.24 19.36 5.97
C TRP A 52 1.50 18.21 6.93
N ALA A 53 2.76 18.03 7.32
CA ALA A 53 3.15 17.01 8.29
C ALA A 53 2.35 17.14 9.59
N ASN A 54 1.95 16.00 10.15
CA ASN A 54 1.11 15.88 11.36
C ASN A 54 -0.32 16.44 11.19
N THR A 55 -0.79 16.64 9.95
CA THR A 55 -2.20 16.91 9.67
C THR A 55 -2.95 15.59 9.51
N GLU A 56 -4.10 15.49 10.15
CA GLU A 56 -4.98 14.33 10.05
C GLU A 56 -6.37 14.77 9.58
N LEU A 57 -6.98 13.97 8.73
CA LEU A 57 -8.36 14.15 8.29
C LEU A 57 -9.14 12.86 8.52
N SER A 58 -10.24 12.96 9.28
CA SER A 58 -11.20 11.87 9.36
C SER A 58 -12.05 11.85 8.10
N VAL A 59 -11.90 10.78 7.30
CA VAL A 59 -12.64 10.60 6.06
C VAL A 59 -13.62 9.44 6.20
N ASN A 60 -14.89 9.68 5.87
CA ASN A 60 -15.82 8.59 5.60
C ASN A 60 -15.62 8.17 4.13
N LEU A 61 -14.61 7.34 3.89
CA LEU A 61 -14.18 6.95 2.57
C LEU A 61 -14.73 5.56 2.22
N SER A 62 -15.52 5.48 1.15
CA SER A 62 -15.81 4.20 0.51
C SER A 62 -14.64 3.86 -0.41
N LEU A 63 -13.54 3.38 0.17
CA LEU A 63 -12.39 2.88 -0.56
C LEU A 63 -12.41 1.37 -0.50
N ALA A 64 -12.77 0.74 -1.61
CA ALA A 64 -12.56 -0.69 -1.75
C ALA A 64 -11.07 -0.96 -1.84
N LEU A 65 -10.47 -1.76 -0.96
CA LEU A 65 -9.05 -2.13 -1.06
C LEU A 65 -8.70 -2.77 -2.42
N ALA A 66 -9.70 -3.35 -3.10
CA ALA A 66 -9.58 -3.83 -4.48
C ALA A 66 -9.18 -2.73 -5.48
N SER A 67 -9.52 -1.46 -5.21
CA SER A 67 -9.09 -0.30 -6.03
C SER A 67 -7.58 -0.05 -5.99
N LEU A 68 -6.92 -0.57 -4.95
CA LEU A 68 -5.52 -0.34 -4.65
C LEU A 68 -4.62 -1.48 -5.16
N ILE A 69 -5.20 -2.51 -5.75
CA ILE A 69 -4.47 -3.66 -6.29
C ILE A 69 -4.85 -3.85 -7.77
N PRO A 70 -3.99 -4.52 -8.56
CA PRO A 70 -4.30 -4.81 -9.94
C PRO A 70 -5.51 -5.74 -10.07
N THR A 71 -6.20 -5.68 -11.20
CA THR A 71 -7.36 -6.53 -11.49
C THR A 71 -6.99 -8.02 -11.60
N ASN A 72 -5.79 -8.33 -12.03
CA ASN A 72 -5.24 -9.68 -12.05
C ASN A 72 -4.12 -9.79 -10.99
N THR A 73 -4.35 -10.64 -10.00
CA THR A 73 -3.45 -10.89 -8.87
C THR A 73 -2.74 -12.25 -8.95
N ASP A 74 -2.91 -12.99 -10.05
CA ASP A 74 -2.36 -14.35 -10.22
C ASP A 74 -0.85 -14.33 -10.43
N ILE A 75 -0.32 -13.23 -10.97
CA ILE A 75 1.10 -13.06 -11.27
C ILE A 75 1.72 -12.11 -10.24
N PHE A 76 2.55 -12.67 -9.36
CA PHE A 76 3.27 -11.93 -8.34
C PHE A 76 4.64 -12.56 -8.07
N TYR A 77 5.52 -11.75 -7.46
CA TYR A 77 6.79 -12.18 -6.94
C TYR A 77 6.72 -12.20 -5.41
N THR A 78 7.35 -13.18 -4.78
CA THR A 78 7.44 -13.23 -3.32
C THR A 78 8.85 -13.54 -2.84
N TYR A 79 9.27 -12.86 -1.78
CA TYR A 79 10.56 -13.09 -1.13
C TYR A 79 10.51 -12.66 0.34
N LYS A 80 11.42 -13.20 1.15
CA LYS A 80 11.65 -12.73 2.52
C LYS A 80 12.59 -11.53 2.49
N GLY A 81 12.21 -10.46 3.16
CA GLY A 81 12.98 -9.22 3.21
C GLY A 81 12.74 -8.44 4.49
N SER A 82 12.96 -7.14 4.42
CA SER A 82 12.88 -6.23 5.57
C SER A 82 11.80 -5.16 5.42
N LEU A 83 11.58 -4.41 6.49
CA LEU A 83 10.97 -3.09 6.42
C LEU A 83 11.84 -2.15 5.56
N THR A 84 11.20 -1.31 4.75
CA THR A 84 11.88 -0.30 3.92
C THR A 84 12.12 1.02 4.68
N THR A 85 11.83 1.04 5.97
CA THR A 85 12.04 2.18 6.88
C THR A 85 12.67 1.67 8.19
N PRO A 86 13.42 2.51 8.92
CA PRO A 86 13.97 2.13 10.23
C PRO A 86 12.90 1.50 11.13
N PRO A 87 13.21 0.40 11.85
CA PRO A 87 14.54 -0.19 12.07
C PRO A 87 15.02 -1.18 10.99
N CYS A 88 14.36 -1.27 9.83
CA CYS A 88 14.75 -2.15 8.72
C CYS A 88 14.80 -3.65 9.09
N SER A 89 14.00 -4.08 10.07
CA SER A 89 13.97 -5.48 10.53
C SER A 89 13.62 -6.46 9.41
N GLU A 90 14.35 -7.57 9.32
CA GLU A 90 14.14 -8.67 8.37
C GLU A 90 13.00 -9.61 8.81
N VAL A 91 11.78 -9.06 8.86
CA VAL A 91 10.57 -9.71 9.39
C VAL A 91 9.40 -9.73 8.40
N VAL A 92 9.68 -9.37 7.15
CA VAL A 92 8.66 -9.15 6.13
C VAL A 92 8.69 -10.25 5.08
N THR A 93 7.55 -10.87 4.81
CA THR A 93 7.33 -11.57 3.54
C THR A 93 6.70 -10.58 2.56
N TRP A 94 7.41 -10.29 1.48
CA TRP A 94 6.94 -9.41 0.42
C TRP A 94 6.11 -10.20 -0.59
N ILE A 95 4.99 -9.63 -1.03
CA ILE A 95 4.19 -10.06 -2.18
C ILE A 95 4.10 -8.84 -3.10
N ILE A 96 4.71 -8.91 -4.28
CA ILE A 96 4.75 -7.81 -5.23
C ILE A 96 3.99 -8.23 -6.48
N PHE A 97 2.87 -7.57 -6.77
CA PHE A 97 2.13 -7.83 -8.00
C PHE A 97 2.95 -7.40 -9.23
N ALA A 98 2.98 -8.24 -10.26
CA ALA A 98 3.73 -7.96 -11.48
C ALA A 98 3.03 -6.91 -12.36
N ILE A 99 1.71 -6.85 -12.29
CA ILE A 99 0.90 -5.90 -13.06
C ILE A 99 0.79 -4.60 -12.23
N PRO A 100 1.06 -3.42 -12.81
CA PRO A 100 0.89 -2.16 -12.11
C PRO A 100 -0.58 -1.69 -12.11
N VAL A 101 -0.93 -0.84 -11.15
CA VAL A 101 -2.21 -0.12 -11.11
C VAL A 101 -2.08 1.17 -11.94
N PRO A 102 -3.02 1.45 -12.87
CA PRO A 102 -2.97 2.66 -13.67
C PRO A 102 -3.21 3.91 -12.81
N ILE A 103 -2.53 5.00 -13.13
CA ILE A 103 -2.73 6.33 -12.53
C ILE A 103 -2.46 7.41 -13.58
N SER A 104 -3.20 8.51 -13.58
CA SER A 104 -2.94 9.60 -14.53
C SER A 104 -1.85 10.56 -14.06
N PHE A 105 -1.35 11.39 -14.98
CA PHE A 105 -0.45 12.49 -14.61
C PHE A 105 -1.10 13.48 -13.63
N HIS A 106 -2.40 13.78 -13.81
CA HIS A 106 -3.14 14.68 -12.90
C HIS A 106 -3.26 14.08 -11.50
N GLN A 107 -3.51 12.78 -11.40
CA GLN A 107 -3.61 12.07 -10.13
C GLN A 107 -2.27 11.97 -9.40
N VAL A 108 -1.16 11.73 -10.11
CA VAL A 108 0.19 11.71 -9.54
C VAL A 108 0.59 13.07 -8.98
N HIS A 109 0.10 14.18 -9.52
CA HIS A 109 0.40 15.53 -9.02
C HIS A 109 -0.02 15.75 -7.55
N TYR A 110 -0.97 14.98 -7.04
CA TYR A 110 -1.43 15.06 -5.66
C TYR A 110 -0.72 14.08 -4.70
N LEU A 111 0.13 13.18 -5.21
CA LEU A 111 0.93 12.23 -4.43
C LEU A 111 2.30 12.83 -4.08
#